data_AF-A0A6A0GWL9-F1
#
_entry.id   AF-A0A6A0GWL9-F1
#
_cell.length_a   1.000
_cell.length_b   1.000
_cell.length_c   1.000
_cell.angle_alpha   90.00
_cell.angle_beta   90.00
_cell.angle_gamma   90.00
#
_symmetry.space_group_name_H-M   'P 1'
#
loop_
_entity.id
_entity.type
_entity.pdbx_description
1 polymer ?
#
loop_
_entity_poly.entity_id
_entity_poly.type
_entity_poly.pdbx_seq_one_letter_code
_entity_poly.pdbx_strand_id
1 'polypeptide(L)'
;MAITWNVKMTKTAGICYNEVDRSKASGRNARVELSTKVVDCPARLRDTLVHELCHAAAWLVSGYKSGHGPVWQDWVSRATGVFPELPSIGRCHNYEIACKYQYKCIKCGFSIGRHSKSLDTERKVCGRCLGRFELLAMSARKPTSATTASQPAALRTPRTPAPFAIFVKKNYGSVKKNSQDLKHADAMRILGEKFKEMKTV
;
A
#
# COMPACT_ATOMS: atom_id res chain seq x y z
N MET A 1 17.06 -5.13 13.73
CA MET A 1 16.49 -4.30 12.66
C MET A 1 15.29 -5.04 12.11
N ALA A 2 14.15 -4.38 11.97
CA ALA A 2 12.93 -5.01 11.41
C ALA A 2 12.78 -4.67 9.92
N ILE A 3 12.27 -5.62 9.13
CA ILE A 3 11.89 -5.40 7.72
C ILE A 3 10.43 -5.81 7.60
N THR A 4 9.56 -4.89 7.19
CA THR A 4 8.11 -5.13 7.16
C THR A 4 7.44 -4.64 5.88
N TRP A 5 6.27 -5.19 5.58
CA TRP A 5 5.44 -4.75 4.48
C TRP A 5 4.47 -3.65 4.93
N ASN A 6 4.41 -2.55 4.19
CA ASN A 6 3.50 -1.45 4.41
C ASN A 6 2.47 -1.32 3.28
N VAL A 7 1.23 -1.71 3.58
CA VAL A 7 0.10 -1.67 2.63
C VAL A 7 -0.43 -0.26 2.35
N LYS A 8 -0.07 0.73 3.18
CA LYS A 8 -0.50 2.12 3.04
C LYS A 8 0.47 2.93 2.17
N MET A 9 1.71 2.49 2.01
CA MET A 9 2.71 3.14 1.17
C MET A 9 2.36 2.98 -0.31
N THR A 10 2.18 4.09 -1.02
CA THR A 10 1.58 4.13 -2.37
C THR A 10 2.44 4.86 -3.41
N LYS A 11 3.44 5.63 -2.98
CA LYS A 11 4.26 6.48 -3.86
C LYS A 11 5.74 6.08 -3.89
N THR A 12 6.21 5.43 -2.84
CA THR A 12 7.61 5.03 -2.67
C THR A 12 7.66 3.52 -2.56
N ALA A 13 8.73 2.91 -3.07
CA ALA A 13 8.93 1.47 -3.02
C ALA A 13 9.36 0.97 -1.63
N GLY A 14 10.22 1.74 -0.96
CA GLY A 14 10.76 1.44 0.36
C GLY A 14 11.06 2.70 1.15
N ILE A 15 11.13 2.59 2.48
CA ILE A 15 11.66 3.63 3.37
C ILE A 15 12.45 2.97 4.49
N CYS A 16 13.68 3.43 4.69
CA CYS A 16 14.45 3.19 5.91
C CYS A 16 14.18 4.28 6.96
N TYR A 17 13.81 3.86 8.16
CA TYR A 17 13.66 4.73 9.33
C TYR A 17 14.87 4.59 10.25
N ASN A 18 15.56 5.70 10.47
CA ASN A 18 16.69 5.79 11.38
C ASN A 18 16.22 6.26 12.76
N GLU A 19 16.33 5.36 13.74
CA GLU A 19 15.84 5.52 15.10
C GLU A 19 17.00 5.60 16.10
N VAL A 20 16.77 6.33 17.18
CA VAL A 20 17.64 6.31 18.36
C VAL A 20 17.03 5.37 19.37
N ASP A 21 17.80 4.39 19.81
CA ASP A 21 17.38 3.39 20.78
C ASP A 21 18.42 3.30 21.90
N ARG A 22 18.12 3.96 23.02
CA ARG A 22 19.02 4.07 24.18
C ARG A 22 19.23 2.75 24.91
N SER A 23 18.42 1.72 24.63
CA SER A 23 18.64 0.38 25.19
C SER A 23 19.82 -0.35 24.53
N LYS A 24 20.24 0.10 23.34
CA LYS A 24 21.36 -0.47 22.59
C LYS A 24 22.65 0.27 22.89
N ALA A 25 23.76 -0.48 22.96
CA ALA A 25 25.09 0.09 23.19
C ALA A 25 25.48 1.19 22.18
N SER A 26 25.10 1.04 20.90
CA SER A 26 25.35 2.07 19.88
C SER A 26 24.39 3.25 19.94
N GLY A 27 23.28 3.15 20.68
CA GLY A 27 22.19 4.11 20.66
C GLY A 27 21.38 4.12 19.34
N ARG A 28 21.67 3.22 18.39
CA ARG A 28 21.14 3.28 17.02
C ARG A 28 20.28 2.06 16.67
N ASN A 29 19.10 2.30 16.13
CA ASN A 29 18.22 1.30 15.55
C ASN A 29 17.75 1.72 14.15
N ALA A 30 17.36 0.74 13.34
CA ALA A 30 16.74 0.99 12.05
C ALA A 30 15.61 -0.01 11.80
N ARG A 31 14.64 0.42 11.00
CA ARG A 31 13.65 -0.47 10.39
C ARG A 31 13.43 -0.07 8.94
N VAL A 32 13.13 -1.05 8.11
CA VAL A 32 12.80 -0.85 6.69
C VAL A 32 11.36 -1.27 6.45
N GLU A 33 10.62 -0.41 5.76
CA GLU A 33 9.27 -0.71 5.31
C GLU A 33 9.25 -0.76 3.78
N LEU A 34 8.62 -1.79 3.21
CA LEU A 34 8.49 -2.00 1.76
C LEU A 34 7.02 -1.91 1.32
N SER A 35 6.75 -1.30 0.17
CA SER A 35 5.38 -1.10 -0.32
C SER A 35 4.88 -2.33 -1.04
N THR A 36 3.77 -2.89 -0.59
CA THR A 36 3.08 -3.97 -1.30
C THR A 36 2.44 -3.53 -2.63
N LYS A 37 2.39 -2.22 -2.89
CA LYS A 37 1.75 -1.62 -4.07
C LYS A 37 2.73 -1.20 -5.15
N VAL A 38 4.00 -1.06 -4.80
CA VAL A 38 5.07 -0.59 -5.70
C VAL A 38 6.10 -1.71 -5.92
N VAL A 39 6.41 -2.48 -4.88
CA VAL A 39 7.28 -3.66 -4.97
C VAL A 39 6.42 -4.86 -5.35
N ASP A 40 6.16 -4.99 -6.64
CA ASP A 40 5.24 -5.98 -7.23
C ASP A 40 5.95 -7.09 -8.04
N CYS A 41 7.28 -7.07 -8.11
CA CYS A 41 8.07 -8.13 -8.72
C CYS A 41 9.43 -8.33 -8.02
N PRO A 42 10.11 -9.48 -8.21
CA PRO A 42 11.38 -9.78 -7.57
C PRO A 42 12.49 -8.77 -7.83
N ALA A 43 12.59 -8.25 -9.07
CA ALA A 43 13.58 -7.24 -9.43
C ALA A 43 13.40 -5.96 -8.61
N ARG A 44 12.17 -5.46 -8.49
CA ARG A 44 11.87 -4.28 -7.66
C ARG A 44 12.13 -4.54 -6.18
N LEU A 45 11.86 -5.75 -5.69
CA LEU A 45 12.16 -6.11 -4.30
C LEU A 45 13.67 -6.02 -4.04
N ARG A 46 14.46 -6.71 -4.86
CA ARG A 46 15.91 -6.72 -4.78
C ARG A 46 16.49 -5.30 -4.79
N ASP A 47 16.14 -4.52 -5.81
CA ASP A 47 16.69 -3.18 -6.03
C ASP A 47 16.29 -2.20 -4.92
N THR A 48 15.03 -2.28 -4.45
CA THR A 48 14.54 -1.44 -3.34
C THR A 48 15.15 -1.87 -2.02
N LEU A 49 15.20 -3.16 -1.74
CA LEU A 49 15.67 -3.66 -0.45
C LEU A 49 17.14 -3.32 -0.25
N VAL A 50 18.00 -3.57 -1.25
CA VAL A 50 19.43 -3.25 -1.12
C VAL A 50 19.65 -1.74 -0.96
N HIS A 51 18.84 -0.91 -1.63
CA HIS A 51 18.86 0.56 -1.46
C HIS A 51 18.57 0.97 -0.01
N GLU A 52 17.48 0.46 0.56
CA GLU A 52 17.09 0.77 1.93
C GLU A 52 18.06 0.18 2.96
N LEU A 53 18.67 -0.97 2.68
CA LEU A 53 19.73 -1.54 3.51
C LEU A 53 21.01 -0.70 3.51
N CYS A 54 21.34 -0.03 2.40
CA CYS A 54 22.47 0.92 2.37
C CYS A 54 22.20 2.12 3.28
N HIS A 55 20.96 2.63 3.36
CA HIS A 55 20.57 3.65 4.35
C HIS A 55 20.69 3.13 5.77
N ALA A 56 20.23 1.90 6.02
CA ALA A 56 20.32 1.28 7.35
C ALA A 56 21.77 1.07 7.78
N ALA A 57 22.66 0.63 6.88
CA ALA A 57 24.08 0.43 7.17
C ALA A 57 24.80 1.75 7.47
N ALA A 58 24.53 2.80 6.66
CA ALA A 58 25.05 4.13 6.90
C ALA A 58 24.68 4.65 8.31
N TRP A 59 23.46 4.37 8.77
CA TRP A 59 23.04 4.74 10.11
C TRP A 59 23.61 3.83 11.19
N LEU A 60 23.34 2.52 11.13
CA LEU A 60 23.66 1.57 12.18
C LEU A 60 25.17 1.43 12.40
N VAL A 61 25.93 1.33 11.31
CA VAL A 61 27.36 1.05 11.34
C VAL A 61 28.15 2.37 11.37
N SER A 62 27.93 3.24 10.39
CA SER A 62 28.71 4.48 10.25
C SER A 62 28.21 5.64 11.10
N GLY A 63 27.04 5.52 11.74
CA GLY A 63 26.47 6.57 12.59
C GLY A 63 25.97 7.80 11.83
N TYR A 64 25.84 7.71 10.51
CA TYR A 64 25.49 8.85 9.66
C TYR A 64 24.04 8.77 9.21
N LYS A 65 23.24 9.76 9.64
CA LYS A 65 21.84 9.91 9.25
C LYS A 65 21.74 10.95 8.13
N SER A 66 21.72 10.50 6.88
CA SER A 66 21.58 11.36 5.71
C SER A 66 20.91 10.61 4.56
N GLY A 67 20.69 11.31 3.45
CA GLY A 67 20.28 10.71 2.18
C GLY A 67 21.44 10.05 1.46
N HIS A 68 21.51 10.21 0.14
CA HIS A 68 22.47 9.51 -0.73
C HIS A 68 23.87 10.16 -0.81
N GLY A 69 24.40 10.63 0.33
CA GLY A 69 25.73 11.24 0.43
C GLY A 69 26.89 10.24 0.36
N PRO A 70 28.16 10.69 0.54
CA PRO A 70 29.34 9.83 0.38
C PRO A 70 29.34 8.56 1.23
N VAL A 71 28.87 8.63 2.47
CA VAL A 71 28.75 7.45 3.35
C VAL A 71 27.77 6.42 2.79
N TRP A 72 26.63 6.86 2.26
CA TRP A 72 25.68 5.96 1.61
C TRP A 72 26.27 5.35 0.33
N GLN A 73 27.00 6.16 -0.46
CA GLN A 73 27.68 5.68 -1.66
C GLN A 73 28.77 4.64 -1.34
N ASP A 74 29.50 4.79 -0.22
CA ASP A 74 30.46 3.77 0.21
C ASP A 74 29.77 2.43 0.48
N TRP A 75 28.61 2.43 1.15
CA TRP A 75 27.81 1.22 1.36
C TRP A 75 27.27 0.62 0.07
N VAL A 76 26.89 1.45 -0.90
CA VAL A 76 26.53 0.99 -2.25
C VAL A 76 27.71 0.33 -2.96
N SER A 77 28.90 0.94 -2.91
CA SER A 77 30.12 0.39 -3.52
C SER A 77 30.48 -0.96 -2.90
N ARG A 78 30.38 -1.09 -1.57
CA ARG A 78 30.58 -2.36 -0.86
C ARG A 78 29.57 -3.42 -1.29
N ALA A 79 28.27 -3.07 -1.32
CA ALA A 79 27.22 -3.99 -1.76
C ALA A 79 27.45 -4.45 -3.21
N THR A 80 27.83 -3.53 -4.10
CA THR A 80 28.14 -3.85 -5.51
C THR A 80 29.38 -4.73 -5.64
N GLY A 81 30.40 -4.52 -4.80
CA GLY A 81 31.60 -5.37 -4.80
C GLY A 81 31.35 -6.79 -4.30
N VAL A 82 30.43 -6.96 -3.33
CA VAL A 82 30.04 -8.28 -2.81
C VAL A 82 29.07 -9.00 -3.75
N PHE A 83 28.16 -8.25 -4.38
CA PHE A 83 27.13 -8.78 -5.28
C PHE A 83 27.24 -8.15 -6.68
N PRO A 84 28.30 -8.49 -7.45
CA PRO A 84 28.54 -7.91 -8.77
C PRO A 84 27.47 -8.27 -9.81
N GLU A 85 26.65 -9.29 -9.54
CA GLU A 85 25.51 -9.69 -10.37
C GLU A 85 24.29 -8.76 -10.23
N LEU A 86 24.25 -7.93 -9.18
CA LEU A 86 23.17 -6.97 -9.00
C LEU A 86 23.32 -5.80 -9.97
N PRO A 87 22.21 -5.27 -10.52
CA PRO A 87 22.25 -4.00 -11.23
C PRO A 87 22.77 -2.87 -10.34
N SER A 88 23.23 -1.79 -10.98
CA SER A 88 23.68 -0.59 -10.27
C SER A 88 22.62 -0.09 -9.28
N ILE A 89 22.99 0.06 -8.01
CA ILE A 89 22.09 0.56 -6.96
C ILE A 89 21.95 2.08 -7.11
N GLY A 90 20.86 2.51 -7.75
CA GLY A 90 20.57 3.92 -7.98
C GLY A 90 20.10 4.68 -6.73
N ARG A 91 20.16 6.01 -6.80
CA ARG A 91 19.60 6.91 -5.75
C ARG A 91 18.08 6.97 -5.74
N CYS A 92 17.47 6.77 -6.91
CA CYS A 92 16.03 6.83 -7.10
C CYS A 92 15.58 5.64 -7.94
N HIS A 93 14.34 5.21 -7.70
CA HIS A 93 13.65 4.28 -8.58
C HIS A 93 12.63 5.03 -9.43
N ASN A 94 12.62 4.82 -10.74
CA ASN A 94 11.61 5.37 -11.64
C ASN A 94 10.55 4.31 -11.99
N TYR A 95 9.96 3.70 -10.96
CA TYR A 95 8.97 2.64 -11.16
C TYR A 95 7.65 3.21 -11.65
N GLU A 96 7.12 2.64 -12.72
CA GLU A 96 5.71 2.82 -13.07
C GLU A 96 4.83 2.09 -12.05
N ILE A 97 4.04 2.86 -11.29
CA ILE A 97 3.17 2.33 -10.25
C ILE A 97 1.80 1.99 -10.85
N ALA A 98 1.48 0.69 -10.88
CA ALA A 98 0.20 0.21 -11.37
C ALA A 98 -0.96 0.64 -10.44
N CYS A 99 -1.72 1.64 -10.87
CA CYS A 99 -2.92 2.09 -10.18
C CYS A 99 -4.18 1.51 -10.82
N LYS A 100 -4.99 0.83 -10.00
CA LYS A 100 -6.25 0.20 -10.41
C LYS A 100 -7.27 1.19 -10.97
N TYR A 101 -7.35 2.39 -10.40
CA TYR A 101 -8.30 3.42 -10.80
C TYR A 101 -7.55 4.56 -11.49
N GLN A 102 -7.90 4.84 -12.74
CA GLN A 102 -7.31 5.93 -13.53
C GLN A 102 -8.38 6.96 -13.79
N TYR A 103 -8.11 8.21 -13.42
CA TYR A 103 -9.02 9.33 -13.66
C TYR A 103 -8.44 10.24 -14.70
N LYS A 104 -9.24 10.67 -15.67
CA LYS A 104 -8.83 11.58 -16.74
C LYS A 104 -9.65 12.86 -16.68
N CYS A 105 -8.99 14.00 -16.82
CA CYS A 105 -9.71 15.27 -16.94
C CYS A 105 -10.33 15.37 -18.32
N ILE A 106 -11.64 15.64 -18.37
CA ILE A 106 -12.41 15.73 -19.62
C ILE A 106 -11.94 16.91 -20.48
N LYS A 107 -11.53 18.02 -19.84
CA LYS A 107 -11.16 19.27 -20.52
C LYS A 107 -9.74 19.25 -21.08
N CYS A 108 -8.74 18.84 -20.28
CA CYS A 108 -7.32 18.94 -20.67
C CYS A 108 -6.61 17.58 -20.82
N GLY A 109 -7.29 16.46 -20.61
CA GLY A 109 -6.72 15.13 -20.76
C GLY A 109 -5.75 14.68 -19.65
N PHE A 110 -5.44 15.54 -18.67
CA PHE A 110 -4.56 15.19 -17.56
C PHE A 110 -5.08 13.96 -16.79
N SER A 111 -4.21 12.97 -16.59
CA SER A 111 -4.57 11.69 -15.96
C SER A 111 -3.90 11.51 -14.59
N ILE A 112 -4.63 10.92 -13.64
CA ILE A 112 -4.12 10.55 -12.32
C ILE A 112 -4.50 9.11 -11.95
N GLY A 113 -3.52 8.36 -11.45
CA GLY A 113 -3.70 7.02 -10.92
C GLY A 113 -4.01 7.02 -9.41
N ARG A 114 -4.92 6.13 -8.97
CA ARG A 114 -5.21 5.83 -7.57
C ARG A 114 -5.33 4.32 -7.34
N HIS A 115 -4.89 3.85 -6.17
CA HIS A 115 -5.03 2.45 -5.77
C HIS A 115 -6.43 2.08 -5.26
N SER A 116 -7.24 3.07 -4.89
CA SER A 116 -8.65 2.91 -4.51
C SER A 116 -9.52 3.92 -5.25
N LYS A 117 -10.85 3.69 -5.29
CA LYS A 117 -11.83 4.63 -5.88
C LYS A 117 -12.07 5.81 -4.94
N SER A 118 -11.02 6.56 -4.62
CA SER A 118 -11.01 7.58 -3.57
C SER A 118 -11.21 9.00 -4.08
N LEU A 119 -11.19 9.22 -5.40
CA LEU A 119 -11.47 10.53 -5.97
C LEU A 119 -12.97 10.68 -6.20
N ASP A 120 -13.57 11.57 -5.43
CA ASP A 120 -14.92 12.07 -5.66
C ASP A 120 -14.87 13.08 -6.83
N THR A 121 -15.35 12.66 -7.99
CA THR A 121 -15.33 13.44 -9.24
C THR A 121 -16.35 14.58 -9.26
N GLU A 122 -17.32 14.61 -8.34
CA GLU A 122 -18.28 15.70 -8.20
C GLU A 122 -17.68 16.85 -7.40
N ARG A 123 -16.89 16.53 -6.38
CA ARG A 123 -16.29 17.53 -5.48
C ARG A 123 -14.89 17.98 -5.89
N LYS A 124 -14.14 17.16 -6.61
CA LYS A 124 -12.74 17.44 -6.97
C LYS A 124 -12.60 17.78 -8.45
N VAL A 125 -11.90 18.87 -8.72
CA VAL A 125 -11.59 19.36 -10.07
C VAL A 125 -10.11 19.21 -10.40
N CYS A 126 -9.79 19.28 -11.68
CA CYS A 126 -8.42 19.23 -12.18
C CYS A 126 -7.63 20.46 -11.76
N GLY A 127 -6.50 20.26 -11.06
CA GLY A 127 -5.64 21.36 -10.62
C GLY A 127 -4.96 22.15 -11.75
N ARG A 128 -5.02 21.67 -13.00
CA ARG A 128 -4.43 22.36 -14.17
C ARG A 128 -5.40 23.30 -14.89
N CYS A 129 -6.68 22.93 -14.98
CA CYS A 129 -7.65 23.63 -15.83
C CYS A 129 -9.04 23.80 -15.19
N LEU A 130 -9.19 23.37 -13.94
CA LEU A 130 -10.43 23.35 -13.15
C LEU A 130 -11.57 22.51 -13.77
N GLY A 131 -11.29 21.71 -14.79
CA GLY A 131 -12.26 20.79 -15.40
C GLY A 131 -12.58 19.57 -14.53
N ARG A 132 -13.70 18.90 -14.81
CA ARG A 132 -14.11 17.67 -14.11
C ARG A 132 -13.25 16.46 -14.52
N PHE A 133 -13.19 15.48 -13.63
CA PHE A 133 -12.58 14.17 -13.88
C PHE A 133 -13.65 13.14 -14.21
N GLU A 134 -13.30 12.20 -15.09
CA GLU A 134 -14.03 10.96 -15.30
C GLU A 134 -13.14 9.77 -14.88
N LEU A 135 -13.77 8.69 -14.39
CA LEU A 135 -13.07 7.44 -14.12
C LEU A 135 -12.98 6.65 -15.42
N LEU A 136 -11.76 6.37 -15.89
CA LEU A 136 -11.55 5.50 -17.04
C LEU A 136 -11.96 4.07 -16.66
N ALA A 137 -12.83 3.47 -17.46
CA ALA A 137 -13.21 2.07 -17.32
C ALA A 137 -11.94 1.20 -17.39
N MET A 138 -11.75 0.32 -16.41
CA MET A 138 -10.58 -0.54 -16.36
C MET A 138 -10.59 -1.48 -17.57
N SER A 139 -9.72 -1.25 -18.55
CA SER A 139 -9.25 -2.37 -19.38
C SER A 139 -8.42 -3.24 -18.45
N ALA A 140 -8.87 -4.46 -18.20
CA ALA A 140 -8.13 -5.44 -17.42
C ALA A 140 -6.80 -5.70 -18.13
N ARG A 141 -5.73 -5.00 -17.73
CA ARG A 141 -4.38 -5.36 -18.12
C ARG A 141 -4.09 -6.72 -17.49
N LYS A 142 -4.20 -7.74 -18.33
CA LYS A 142 -3.84 -9.14 -18.05
C LYS A 142 -2.37 -9.16 -17.61
N PRO A 143 -2.03 -9.57 -16.38
CA PRO A 143 -0.67 -9.96 -16.08
C PRO A 143 -0.40 -11.24 -16.88
N THR A 144 0.56 -11.19 -17.80
CA THR A 144 1.15 -12.39 -18.39
C THR A 144 1.95 -13.11 -17.31
N SER A 145 1.28 -13.99 -16.59
CA SER A 145 1.88 -15.18 -16.00
C SER A 145 0.86 -16.30 -16.12
N ALA A 146 1.16 -17.24 -17.01
CA ALA A 146 0.44 -18.49 -17.11
C ALA A 146 0.59 -19.22 -15.77
N THR A 147 -0.54 -19.54 -15.12
CA THR A 147 -0.96 -20.90 -14.75
C THR A 147 -2.34 -20.81 -14.10
N THR A 148 -3.18 -21.81 -14.41
CA THR A 148 -4.57 -22.04 -13.97
C THR A 148 -5.67 -21.14 -14.54
N ALA A 149 -6.43 -21.76 -15.44
CA ALA A 149 -7.63 -21.25 -16.06
C ALA A 149 -8.67 -20.77 -15.03
N SER A 150 -9.17 -19.55 -15.21
CA SER A 150 -10.51 -19.16 -14.76
C SER A 150 -11.10 -18.18 -15.76
N GLN A 151 -12.38 -18.43 -16.06
CA GLN A 151 -13.17 -17.98 -17.20
C GLN A 151 -13.38 -16.45 -17.33
N PRO A 152 -13.79 -15.95 -18.52
CA PRO A 152 -13.99 -14.52 -18.78
C PRO A 152 -15.12 -13.87 -17.95
N ALA A 153 -14.87 -12.62 -17.56
CA ALA A 153 -15.67 -11.81 -16.65
C ALA A 153 -16.94 -11.17 -17.26
N ALA A 154 -17.70 -11.91 -18.08
CA ALA A 154 -18.96 -11.41 -18.66
C ALA A 154 -20.22 -11.74 -17.81
N LEU A 155 -20.10 -12.57 -16.77
CA LEU A 155 -21.18 -12.79 -15.79
C LEU A 155 -20.66 -12.53 -14.37
N ARG A 156 -20.62 -11.26 -13.96
CA ARG A 156 -20.53 -10.93 -12.53
C ARG A 156 -21.82 -10.23 -12.15
N THR A 157 -22.79 -11.03 -11.71
CA THR A 157 -23.94 -10.55 -10.94
C THR A 157 -23.44 -9.67 -9.77
N PRO A 158 -24.20 -8.64 -9.35
CA PRO A 158 -23.84 -7.84 -8.19
C PRO A 158 -23.52 -8.76 -7.03
N ARG A 159 -22.35 -8.62 -6.40
CA ARG A 159 -22.03 -9.37 -5.18
C ARG A 159 -23.11 -9.03 -4.16
N THR A 160 -24.05 -9.95 -3.95
CA THR A 160 -24.97 -9.93 -2.83
C THR A 160 -24.10 -9.79 -1.57
N PRO A 161 -24.35 -8.79 -0.71
CA PRO A 161 -23.61 -8.66 0.53
C PRO A 161 -23.74 -9.96 1.31
N ALA A 162 -22.64 -10.43 1.90
CA ALA A 162 -22.67 -11.64 2.71
C ALA A 162 -23.82 -11.57 3.73
N PRO A 163 -24.50 -12.68 4.08
CA PRO A 163 -25.67 -12.66 4.96
C PRO A 163 -25.48 -11.86 6.26
N PHE A 164 -24.27 -11.91 6.85
CA PHE A 164 -23.92 -11.11 8.02
C PHE A 164 -23.93 -9.60 7.75
N ALA A 165 -23.45 -9.16 6.59
CA ALA A 165 -23.45 -7.74 6.21
C ALA A 165 -24.88 -7.20 6.02
N ILE A 166 -25.79 -8.02 5.46
CA ILE A 166 -27.21 -7.69 5.36
C ILE A 166 -27.81 -7.59 6.77
N PHE A 167 -27.51 -8.55 7.64
CA PHE A 167 -27.98 -8.58 9.03
C PHE A 167 -27.50 -7.37 9.84
N VAL A 168 -26.22 -7.03 9.77
CA VAL A 168 -25.65 -5.85 10.45
C VAL A 168 -26.35 -4.60 9.95
N LYS A 169 -26.49 -4.43 8.63
CA LYS A 169 -27.17 -3.25 8.05
C LYS A 169 -28.61 -3.09 8.56
N LYS A 170 -29.35 -4.19 8.72
CA LYS A 170 -30.74 -4.17 9.21
C LYS A 170 -30.82 -3.87 10.72
N ASN A 171 -29.90 -4.37 11.53
CA ASN A 171 -30.03 -4.38 12.99
C ASN A 171 -29.17 -3.33 13.73
N TYR A 172 -28.19 -2.73 13.05
CA TYR A 172 -27.25 -1.79 13.68
C TYR A 172 -27.93 -0.57 14.29
N GLY A 173 -28.93 0.00 13.60
CA GLY A 173 -29.68 1.16 14.10
C GLY A 173 -30.42 0.86 15.40
N SER A 174 -30.98 -0.34 15.54
CA SER A 174 -31.71 -0.77 16.74
C SER A 174 -30.77 -0.99 17.93
N VAL A 175 -29.60 -1.61 17.69
CA VAL A 175 -28.58 -1.81 18.73
C VAL A 175 -28.04 -0.48 19.25
N LYS A 176 -27.84 0.50 18.37
CA LYS A 176 -27.34 1.83 18.76
C LYS A 176 -28.40 2.69 19.45
N LYS A 177 -29.69 2.51 19.15
CA LYS A 177 -30.80 3.23 19.81
C LYS A 177 -31.07 2.72 21.23
N ASN A 178 -30.95 1.42 21.46
CA ASN A 178 -31.20 0.83 22.79
C ASN A 178 -30.09 1.09 23.81
N SER A 179 -28.97 1.71 23.41
CA SER A 179 -27.90 2.11 24.33
C SER A 179 -27.10 3.26 23.72
N GLN A 180 -27.40 4.49 24.15
CA GLN A 180 -26.84 5.72 23.57
C GLN A 180 -25.31 5.86 23.70
N ASP A 181 -24.65 5.06 24.56
CA ASP A 181 -23.19 5.10 24.80
C ASP A 181 -22.40 3.88 24.28
N LEU A 182 -23.00 3.01 23.44
CA LEU A 182 -22.26 1.87 22.89
C LEU A 182 -21.21 2.29 21.85
N LYS A 183 -19.96 1.90 22.09
CA LYS A 183 -18.88 2.01 21.09
C LYS A 183 -19.17 1.08 19.90
N HIS A 184 -18.69 1.47 18.72
CA HIS A 184 -18.88 0.71 17.48
C HIS A 184 -18.44 -0.76 17.61
N ALA A 185 -17.31 -1.01 18.29
CA ALA A 185 -16.79 -2.36 18.51
C ALA A 185 -17.77 -3.24 19.30
N ASP A 186 -18.41 -2.70 20.34
CA ASP A 186 -19.38 -3.42 21.16
C ASP A 186 -20.67 -3.71 20.39
N ALA A 187 -21.14 -2.74 19.59
CA ALA A 187 -22.28 -2.95 18.70
C ALA A 187 -22.02 -4.07 17.68
N MET A 188 -20.81 -4.14 17.12
CA MET A 188 -20.42 -5.21 16.18
C MET A 188 -20.32 -6.58 16.87
N ARG A 189 -19.86 -6.64 18.13
CA ARG A 189 -19.82 -7.87 18.93
C ARG A 189 -21.22 -8.42 19.20
N ILE A 190 -22.14 -7.57 19.68
CA ILE A 190 -23.55 -7.94 19.94
C ILE A 190 -24.23 -8.45 18.67
N LEU A 191 -24.01 -7.79 17.53
CA LEU A 191 -24.56 -8.23 16.25
C LEU A 191 -23.95 -9.55 15.77
N GLY A 192 -22.68 -9.81 16.08
CA GLY A 192 -22.02 -11.10 15.82
C GLY A 192 -22.66 -12.25 16.61
N GLU A 193 -22.89 -12.04 17.90
CA GLU A 193 -23.55 -13.01 18.79
C GLU A 193 -24.99 -13.30 18.31
N LYS A 194 -25.79 -12.26 18.06
CA LYS A 194 -27.18 -12.41 17.55
C LYS A 194 -27.25 -13.10 16.19
N PHE A 195 -26.27 -12.86 15.31
CA PHE A 195 -26.22 -13.53 14.01
C PHE A 195 -25.81 -15.00 14.13
N LYS A 196 -24.97 -15.34 15.12
CA LYS A 196 -24.60 -16.72 15.42
C LYS A 196 -25.80 -17.50 15.94
N GLU A 197 -26.56 -16.92 16.87
CA GLU A 197 -27.81 -17.50 17.41
C GLU A 197 -28.86 -17.75 16.31
N MET A 198 -29.03 -16.78 15.39
CA MET A 198 -29.94 -16.90 14.24
C MET A 198 -29.56 -18.02 13.26
N LYS A 199 -28.29 -18.45 13.25
CA LYS A 199 -27.80 -19.53 12.37
C LYS A 199 -27.90 -20.92 13.00
N THR A 200 -28.20 -21.02 14.29
CA THR A 200 -28.28 -22.28 15.05
C THR A 200 -29.70 -22.85 15.17
N VAL A 201 -30.66 -22.28 14.43
CA VAL A 201 -32.04 -22.75 14.28
C VAL A 201 -32.28 -23.06 12.81
#